data_AF-A0A7M7HJB0-F1
#
_entry.id   AF-A0A7M7HJB0-F1
#
_cell.length_a   1.000
_cell.length_b   1.000
_cell.length_c   1.000
_cell.angle_alpha   90.00
_cell.angle_beta   90.00
_cell.angle_gamma   90.00
#
_symmetry.space_group_name_H-M   'P 1'
#
loop_
_entity.id
_entity.type
_entity.pdbx_description
1 polymer ?
#
loop_
_entity_poly.entity_id
_entity_poly.type
_entity_poly.pdbx_seq_one_letter_code
_entity_poly.pdbx_strand_id
1 'polypeptide(L)'
;MADGIIPQMENMGLETVGPSGDDPATPVTTPSLATSDLPTAPANFSGSATTRPSGDKSIAERFISLVEDMVSDLKKIKFDDPVRDIFNPVVYAKEIHDCFIRKYCNSTKSVLFLGMNPGPSKTGKHTGVPFADTETVKGWMEITAEITADVGGTQKESPKGGPRSGVSGKRFWKLCKGLCDTPEKFFDKCFVYDYCPLIFLGENGKNVTPSDMKADMKNEINGVCDDFLRLLIRLLDVKVVVNLGNWYCI
;
A
#
# COMPACT_ATOMS: atom_id res chain seq x y z
N MET A 1 -22.48 10.34 -2.93
CA MET A 1 -21.17 9.82 -3.35
C MET A 1 -20.27 10.02 -2.17
N ALA A 2 -19.68 8.96 -1.61
CA ALA A 2 -18.68 9.15 -0.56
C ALA A 2 -17.50 9.93 -1.17
N ASP A 3 -17.03 10.97 -0.50
CA ASP A 3 -15.88 11.75 -0.96
C ASP A 3 -14.65 10.83 -0.94
N GLY A 4 -14.32 10.24 -2.09
CA GLY A 4 -13.21 9.30 -2.23
C GLY A 4 -11.88 9.91 -1.78
N ILE A 5 -10.86 9.08 -1.63
CA ILE A 5 -9.58 9.50 -1.04
C ILE A 5 -8.82 10.54 -1.91
N ILE A 6 -9.06 10.58 -3.22
CA ILE A 6 -8.38 11.49 -4.16
C ILE A 6 -8.63 12.98 -3.83
N PRO A 7 -9.89 13.48 -3.75
CA PRO A 7 -10.16 14.84 -3.28
C PRO A 7 -9.50 15.19 -1.95
N GLN A 8 -9.37 14.21 -1.05
CA GLN A 8 -8.75 14.42 0.25
C GLN A 8 -7.21 14.52 0.14
N MET A 9 -6.59 13.74 -0.75
CA MET A 9 -5.16 13.87 -1.09
C MET A 9 -4.85 15.23 -1.72
N GLU A 10 -5.70 15.70 -2.64
CA GLU A 10 -5.58 17.02 -3.25
C GLU A 10 -5.67 18.13 -2.20
N ASN A 11 -6.60 18.02 -1.24
CA ASN A 11 -6.70 18.93 -0.10
C ASN A 11 -5.47 18.89 0.83
N MET A 12 -4.69 17.82 0.80
CA MET A 12 -3.40 17.72 1.49
C MET A 12 -2.24 18.32 0.66
N GLY A 13 -2.53 18.85 -0.53
CA GLY A 13 -1.54 19.44 -1.44
C GLY A 13 -0.72 18.40 -2.22
N LEU A 14 -1.23 17.17 -2.36
CA LEU A 14 -0.56 16.10 -3.11
C LEU A 14 -0.87 16.19 -4.60
N GLU A 15 0.13 15.88 -5.42
CA GLU A 15 -0.10 15.56 -6.82
C GLU A 15 -0.50 14.08 -6.95
N THR A 16 -1.61 13.81 -7.63
CA THR A 16 -2.05 12.44 -7.93
C THR A 16 -1.90 12.13 -9.41
N VAL A 17 -1.14 11.08 -9.72
CA VAL A 17 -0.94 10.58 -11.09
C VAL A 17 -1.62 9.23 -11.23
N GLY A 18 -2.55 9.10 -12.18
CA GLY A 18 -3.23 7.83 -12.48
C GLY A 18 -3.33 7.61 -13.99
N PRO A 19 -3.80 6.44 -14.44
CA PRO A 19 -4.12 6.24 -15.84
C PRO A 19 -5.18 7.28 -16.23
N SER A 20 -4.77 8.29 -17.00
CA SER A 20 -5.73 9.17 -17.66
C SER A 20 -6.64 8.31 -18.53
N GLY A 21 -7.86 8.76 -18.81
CA GLY A 21 -8.74 8.11 -19.77
C GLY A 21 -8.22 8.13 -21.22
N ASP A 22 -6.91 8.28 -21.41
CA ASP A 22 -6.26 8.41 -22.70
C ASP A 22 -5.63 7.09 -23.13
N ASP A 23 -5.83 6.81 -24.41
CA ASP A 23 -5.39 5.66 -25.17
C ASP A 23 -3.93 5.26 -24.85
N PRO A 24 -3.61 3.98 -24.57
CA PRO A 24 -2.25 3.51 -24.25
C PRO A 24 -1.16 3.76 -25.33
N ALA A 25 -1.49 4.49 -26.41
CA ALA A 25 -0.61 4.83 -27.51
C ALA A 25 -0.07 6.29 -27.49
N THR A 26 -0.47 7.16 -26.57
CA THR A 26 0.09 8.52 -26.51
C THR A 26 1.46 8.55 -25.82
N PRO A 27 2.52 9.08 -26.47
CA PRO A 27 3.82 9.24 -25.83
C PRO A 27 3.71 10.20 -24.64
N VAL A 28 4.22 9.78 -23.49
CA VAL A 28 4.41 10.66 -22.33
C VAL A 28 5.38 11.76 -22.77
N THR A 29 4.86 12.97 -22.95
CA THR A 29 5.69 14.13 -23.28
C THR A 29 6.34 14.59 -21.99
N THR A 30 7.67 14.51 -21.93
CA THR A 30 8.49 14.99 -20.81
C THR A 30 8.28 16.50 -20.64
N PRO A 31 7.82 16.99 -19.48
CA PRO A 31 7.86 18.41 -19.18
C PRO A 31 9.31 18.82 -18.93
N SER A 32 9.75 19.89 -19.59
CA SER A 32 11.02 20.56 -19.31
C SER A 32 10.94 21.19 -17.92
N LEU A 33 11.86 20.83 -17.01
CA LEU A 33 12.02 21.51 -15.73
C LEU A 33 12.46 22.96 -15.97
N ALA A 34 11.54 23.90 -15.79
CA ALA A 34 11.89 25.29 -15.54
C ALA A 34 12.21 25.47 -14.04
N THR A 35 13.38 26.02 -13.77
CA THR A 35 13.83 26.47 -12.45
C THR A 35 13.06 27.70 -11.98
N SER A 36 12.97 27.85 -10.65
CA SER A 36 12.62 29.04 -9.84
C SER A 36 11.12 29.38 -9.65
N ASP A 37 10.57 29.05 -8.48
CA ASP A 37 10.28 30.00 -7.37
C ASP A 37 9.29 29.38 -6.37
N LEU A 38 9.76 29.08 -5.16
CA LEU A 38 8.94 28.56 -4.05
C LEU A 38 8.30 29.73 -3.29
N PRO A 39 6.97 29.76 -3.08
CA PRO A 39 6.34 30.69 -2.15
C PRO A 39 6.52 30.22 -0.70
N THR A 40 6.78 31.18 0.19
CA THR A 40 6.87 30.99 1.64
C THR A 40 5.49 30.69 2.25
N ALA A 41 5.42 29.68 3.13
CA ALA A 41 4.20 29.31 3.85
C ALA A 41 3.77 30.36 4.91
N PRO A 42 2.47 30.55 5.18
CA PRO A 42 2.02 31.35 6.30
C PRO A 42 2.00 30.53 7.60
N ALA A 43 2.19 31.25 8.71
CA ALA A 43 2.29 30.73 10.06
C ALA A 43 0.92 30.55 10.75
N ASN A 44 0.95 29.67 11.77
CA ASN A 44 0.09 29.57 12.95
C ASN A 44 -1.20 28.75 12.87
N PHE A 45 -1.17 27.62 13.59
CA PHE A 45 -2.26 27.25 14.48
C PHE A 45 -1.68 26.81 15.83
N SER A 46 -2.06 27.52 16.89
CA SER A 46 -1.66 27.25 18.28
C SER A 46 -2.72 26.39 18.95
N GLY A 47 -2.30 25.30 19.59
CA GLY A 47 -3.09 24.45 20.46
C GLY A 47 -2.16 23.70 21.40
N SER A 48 -2.15 24.10 22.67
CA SER A 48 -1.26 23.63 23.74
C SER A 48 -1.81 22.36 24.41
N ALA A 49 -0.97 21.33 24.60
CA ALA A 49 -0.62 20.77 25.92
C ALA A 49 0.16 19.43 25.79
N THR A 50 1.45 19.52 26.09
CA THR A 50 2.37 18.55 26.70
C THR A 50 1.91 17.12 27.03
N THR A 51 2.56 16.14 26.39
CA THR A 51 3.33 15.06 27.02
C THR A 51 4.55 14.76 26.14
N ARG A 52 5.77 14.68 26.71
CA ARG A 52 6.97 14.26 25.96
C ARG A 52 6.87 12.75 25.70
N PRO A 53 6.91 12.25 24.45
CA PRO A 53 6.94 10.82 24.22
C PRO A 53 8.34 10.27 24.53
N SER A 54 8.34 9.07 25.11
CA SER A 54 9.44 8.11 25.12
C SER A 54 10.23 8.12 23.81
N GLY A 55 11.58 7.99 23.90
CA GLY A 55 12.55 8.12 22.80
C GLY A 55 12.00 7.87 21.39
N ASP A 56 12.16 8.87 20.52
CA ASP A 56 11.54 8.92 19.19
C ASP A 56 11.75 7.62 18.41
N LYS A 57 10.67 6.84 18.24
CA LYS A 57 10.64 5.69 17.34
C LYS A 57 11.09 6.15 15.95
N SER A 58 11.85 5.31 15.24
CA SER A 58 12.24 5.57 13.86
C SER A 58 11.02 5.69 12.93
N ILE A 59 11.18 6.25 11.73
CA ILE A 59 10.08 6.32 10.75
C ILE A 59 9.54 4.91 10.45
N ALA A 60 10.43 3.92 10.29
CA ALA A 60 10.04 2.54 10.04
C ALA A 60 9.20 1.95 11.19
N GLU A 61 9.61 2.14 12.45
CA GLU A 61 8.85 1.60 13.59
C GLU A 61 7.50 2.31 13.79
N ARG A 62 7.41 3.61 13.47
CA ARG A 62 6.13 4.32 13.45
C ARG A 62 5.22 3.79 12.35
N PHE A 63 5.75 3.54 11.16
CA PHE A 63 4.99 2.92 10.07
C PHE A 63 4.48 1.54 10.48
N ILE A 64 5.34 0.66 11.02
CA ILE A 64 4.92 -0.66 11.49
C ILE A 64 3.77 -0.55 12.53
N SER A 65 3.85 0.41 13.47
CA SER A 65 2.74 0.66 14.41
C SER A 65 1.45 1.09 13.70
N LEU A 66 1.52 1.96 12.68
CA LEU A 66 0.34 2.33 11.88
C LEU A 66 -0.28 1.12 11.16
N VAL A 67 0.54 0.19 10.66
CA VAL A 67 0.05 -1.04 10.03
C VAL A 67 -0.65 -1.93 11.06
N GLU A 68 -0.09 -2.05 12.27
CA GLU A 68 -0.69 -2.83 13.36
C GLU A 68 -2.05 -2.26 13.80
N ASP A 69 -2.16 -0.94 13.90
CA ASP A 69 -3.42 -0.24 14.19
C ASP A 69 -4.46 -0.49 13.07
N MET A 70 -4.07 -0.29 11.81
CA MET A 70 -4.94 -0.58 10.65
C MET A 70 -5.43 -2.03 10.64
N VAL A 71 -4.53 -3.00 10.89
CA VAL A 71 -4.88 -4.43 10.98
C VAL A 71 -5.87 -4.69 12.12
N SER A 72 -5.69 -4.02 13.27
CA SER A 72 -6.59 -4.13 14.41
C SER A 72 -7.99 -3.60 14.09
N ASP A 73 -8.08 -2.49 13.38
CA ASP A 73 -9.35 -1.87 12.99
C ASP A 73 -10.07 -2.67 11.89
N LEU A 74 -9.35 -3.16 10.89
CA LEU A 74 -9.91 -4.03 9.84
C LEU A 74 -10.49 -5.34 10.41
N LYS A 75 -9.94 -5.86 11.52
CA LYS A 75 -10.47 -7.05 12.20
C LYS A 75 -11.84 -6.82 12.85
N LYS A 76 -12.25 -5.57 13.07
CA LYS A 76 -13.55 -5.22 13.69
C LYS A 76 -14.69 -5.19 12.68
N ILE A 77 -14.37 -5.07 11.39
CA ILE A 77 -15.35 -5.02 10.29
C ILE A 77 -16.06 -6.36 10.17
N LYS A 78 -17.39 -6.34 10.00
CA LYS A 78 -18.18 -7.53 9.75
C LYS A 78 -18.32 -7.75 8.25
N PHE A 79 -17.85 -8.90 7.80
CA PHE A 79 -17.95 -9.31 6.40
C PHE A 79 -19.11 -10.30 6.23
N ASP A 80 -19.77 -10.19 5.09
CA ASP A 80 -20.98 -10.93 4.73
C ASP A 80 -20.97 -11.20 3.21
N ASP A 81 -22.00 -11.84 2.68
CA ASP A 81 -22.10 -12.18 1.26
C ASP A 81 -21.82 -10.98 0.34
N PRO A 82 -21.00 -11.14 -0.73
CA PRO A 82 -20.46 -12.41 -1.22
C PRO A 82 -19.11 -12.84 -0.60
N VAL A 83 -18.57 -12.14 0.39
CA VAL A 83 -17.28 -12.46 1.01
C VAL A 83 -17.42 -13.68 1.92
N ARG A 84 -16.66 -14.74 1.61
CA ARG A 84 -16.62 -16.00 2.38
C ARG A 84 -15.32 -16.17 3.15
N ASP A 85 -14.21 -15.76 2.55
CA ASP A 85 -12.87 -15.89 3.12
C ASP A 85 -12.09 -14.59 2.97
N ILE A 86 -11.29 -14.30 4.00
CA ILE A 86 -10.47 -13.09 4.08
C ILE A 86 -9.06 -13.49 4.47
N PHE A 87 -8.08 -12.94 3.77
CA PHE A 87 -6.67 -13.16 4.05
C PHE A 87 -5.96 -11.83 4.18
N ASN A 88 -4.99 -11.77 5.09
CA ASN A 88 -4.19 -10.58 5.30
C ASN A 88 -2.69 -10.92 5.23
N PRO A 89 -2.02 -10.67 4.08
CA PRO A 89 -0.60 -10.90 3.90
C PRO A 89 0.30 -10.18 4.91
N VAL A 90 -0.08 -8.98 5.37
CA VAL A 90 0.75 -8.26 6.34
C VAL A 90 0.70 -8.88 7.74
N VAL A 91 -0.25 -9.79 7.99
CA VAL A 91 -0.34 -10.58 9.22
C VAL A 91 0.45 -11.88 9.08
N TYR A 92 0.15 -12.72 8.09
CA TYR A 92 0.81 -14.03 7.99
C TYR A 92 2.22 -13.99 7.40
N ALA A 93 2.60 -12.90 6.73
CA ALA A 93 3.97 -12.66 6.27
C ALA A 93 4.59 -11.45 6.98
N LYS A 94 4.20 -11.19 8.23
CA LYS A 94 4.62 -10.00 9.00
C LYS A 94 6.13 -9.84 9.06
N GLU A 95 6.90 -10.90 9.28
CA GLU A 95 8.36 -10.81 9.39
C GLU A 95 9.00 -10.25 8.10
N ILE A 96 8.54 -10.71 6.94
CA ILE A 96 8.98 -10.20 5.65
C ILE A 96 8.51 -8.76 5.44
N HIS A 97 7.24 -8.47 5.74
CA HIS A 97 6.66 -7.13 5.59
C HIS A 97 7.37 -6.09 6.46
N ASP A 98 7.61 -6.40 7.74
CA ASP A 98 8.33 -5.53 8.66
C ASP A 98 9.80 -5.37 8.22
N CYS A 99 10.46 -6.43 7.74
CA CYS A 99 11.82 -6.34 7.21
C CYS A 99 11.87 -5.41 6.00
N PHE A 100 10.89 -5.51 5.10
CA PHE A 100 10.74 -4.61 3.95
C PHE A 100 10.61 -3.14 4.39
N ILE A 101 9.73 -2.84 5.36
CA ILE A 101 9.56 -1.49 5.91
C ILE A 101 10.84 -0.99 6.57
N ARG A 102 11.48 -1.79 7.43
CA ARG A 102 12.73 -1.40 8.13
C ARG A 102 13.87 -1.13 7.15
N LYS A 103 14.01 -1.98 6.13
CA LYS A 103 15.09 -1.87 5.16
C LYS A 103 14.90 -0.69 4.22
N TYR A 104 13.68 -0.44 3.75
CA TYR A 104 13.43 0.49 2.65
C TYR A 104 12.61 1.73 3.01
N CYS A 105 12.05 1.83 4.22
CA CYS A 105 11.18 2.93 4.64
C CYS A 105 11.57 3.57 5.98
N ASN A 106 12.88 3.71 6.25
CA ASN A 106 13.36 4.41 7.44
C ASN A 106 13.79 5.87 7.17
N SER A 107 13.19 6.49 6.17
CA SER A 107 13.35 7.90 5.76
C SER A 107 12.06 8.38 5.10
N THR A 108 11.92 9.69 4.88
CA THR A 108 10.81 10.26 4.09
C THR A 108 10.88 9.78 2.63
N LYS A 109 9.72 9.79 1.96
CA LYS A 109 9.52 9.28 0.59
C LYS A 109 8.69 10.30 -0.18
N SER A 110 9.26 10.88 -1.23
CA SER A 110 8.57 11.90 -2.03
C SER A 110 7.46 11.30 -2.90
N VAL A 111 7.62 10.05 -3.34
CA VAL A 111 6.67 9.37 -4.24
C VAL A 111 6.14 8.09 -3.60
N LEU A 112 4.82 7.94 -3.54
CA LEU A 112 4.15 6.71 -3.12
C LEU A 112 3.45 6.07 -4.32
N PHE A 113 3.92 4.91 -4.75
CA PHE A 113 3.19 4.04 -5.68
C PHE A 113 2.13 3.27 -4.90
N LEU A 114 0.87 3.45 -5.29
CA LEU A 114 -0.27 2.91 -4.54
C LEU A 114 -1.03 1.91 -5.40
N GLY A 115 -1.05 0.65 -4.97
CA GLY A 115 -1.93 -0.40 -5.49
C GLY A 115 -3.25 -0.47 -4.72
N MET A 116 -4.22 -1.21 -5.24
CA MET A 116 -5.55 -1.34 -4.63
C MET A 116 -5.52 -2.27 -3.42
N ASN A 117 -5.32 -3.56 -3.69
CA ASN A 117 -5.18 -4.61 -2.70
C ASN A 117 -4.50 -5.83 -3.34
N PRO A 118 -3.92 -6.74 -2.54
CA PRO A 118 -3.33 -7.95 -3.08
C PRO A 118 -4.37 -8.79 -3.82
N GLY A 119 -4.05 -9.23 -5.04
CA GLY A 119 -4.89 -10.18 -5.79
C GLY A 119 -4.57 -11.64 -5.43
N PRO A 120 -5.52 -12.59 -5.56
CA PRO A 120 -5.27 -13.99 -5.22
C PRO A 120 -4.18 -14.62 -6.11
N SER A 121 -3.40 -15.54 -5.54
CA SER A 121 -2.29 -16.22 -6.24
C SER A 121 -2.50 -17.74 -6.35
N LYS A 122 -1.94 -18.37 -7.40
CA LYS A 122 -2.01 -19.85 -7.59
C LYS A 122 -1.20 -20.58 -6.53
N THR A 123 -0.10 -19.96 -6.11
CA THR A 123 0.84 -20.53 -5.14
C THR A 123 0.40 -20.30 -3.70
N GLY A 124 -0.57 -19.41 -3.46
CA GLY A 124 -1.11 -19.15 -2.12
C GLY A 124 -0.05 -18.67 -1.14
N LYS A 125 0.97 -17.92 -1.60
CA LYS A 125 1.99 -17.35 -0.71
C LYS A 125 2.32 -15.94 -1.16
N HIS A 126 1.71 -14.98 -0.49
CA HIS A 126 2.17 -13.60 -0.57
C HIS A 126 3.33 -13.41 0.39
N THR A 127 4.27 -12.57 0.00
CA THR A 127 5.42 -12.17 0.81
C THR A 127 5.08 -11.05 1.79
N GLY A 128 3.84 -10.52 1.74
CA GLY A 128 3.48 -9.28 2.42
C GLY A 128 4.02 -8.02 1.73
N VAL A 129 4.92 -8.14 0.74
CA VAL A 129 5.43 -7.00 -0.02
C VAL A 129 4.54 -6.75 -1.24
N PRO A 130 4.02 -5.51 -1.43
CA PRO A 130 3.15 -5.17 -2.55
C PRO A 130 3.78 -5.57 -3.89
N PHE A 131 2.98 -6.19 -4.76
CA PHE A 131 3.38 -6.60 -6.11
C PHE A 131 4.56 -7.60 -6.19
N ALA A 132 5.20 -8.00 -5.09
CA ALA A 132 6.47 -8.73 -5.12
C ALA A 132 6.28 -10.23 -4.84
N ASP A 133 6.79 -11.06 -5.76
CA ASP A 133 6.94 -12.50 -5.53
C ASP A 133 8.21 -12.81 -4.72
N THR A 134 8.36 -14.07 -4.30
CA THR A 134 9.52 -14.54 -3.53
C THR A 134 10.84 -14.31 -4.26
N GLU A 135 10.87 -14.46 -5.58
CA GLU A 135 12.08 -14.21 -6.38
C GLU A 135 12.49 -12.74 -6.31
N THR A 136 11.53 -11.82 -6.40
CA THR A 136 11.79 -10.39 -6.26
C THR A 136 12.26 -10.02 -4.85
N VAL A 137 11.56 -10.51 -3.83
CA VAL A 137 11.88 -10.22 -2.42
C VAL A 137 13.24 -10.77 -2.01
N LYS A 138 13.55 -12.03 -2.33
CA LYS A 138 14.83 -12.65 -1.96
C LYS A 138 15.96 -12.24 -2.90
N GLY A 139 15.71 -12.18 -4.21
CA GLY A 139 16.75 -12.05 -5.23
C GLY A 139 17.12 -10.62 -5.61
N TRP A 140 16.21 -9.64 -5.46
CA TRP A 140 16.52 -8.24 -5.77
C TRP A 140 16.43 -7.32 -4.56
N MET A 141 15.43 -7.50 -3.71
CA MET A 141 15.32 -6.74 -2.45
C MET A 141 16.18 -7.31 -1.32
N GLU A 142 16.79 -8.49 -1.53
CA GLU A 142 17.68 -9.15 -0.56
C GLU A 142 17.09 -9.19 0.86
N ILE A 143 15.80 -9.54 0.96
CA ILE A 143 15.09 -9.78 2.22
C ILE A 143 15.06 -11.29 2.44
N THR A 144 15.65 -11.74 3.54
CA THR A 144 15.83 -13.16 3.87
C THR A 144 14.90 -13.68 4.96
N ALA A 145 14.01 -12.83 5.49
CA ALA A 145 12.99 -13.25 6.45
C ALA A 145 12.07 -14.33 5.85
N GLU A 146 11.51 -15.17 6.72
CA GLU A 146 10.63 -16.28 6.31
C GLU A 146 9.16 -15.97 6.64
N ILE A 147 8.26 -16.71 6.01
CA ILE A 147 6.83 -16.66 6.34
C ILE A 147 6.62 -17.60 7.53
N THR A 148 6.22 -17.07 8.68
CA THR A 148 5.89 -17.91 9.84
C THR A 148 4.57 -18.63 9.60
N ALA A 149 4.58 -19.96 9.74
CA ALA A 149 3.38 -20.79 9.60
C ALA A 149 2.39 -20.59 10.77
N ASP A 150 2.87 -20.14 11.92
CA ASP A 150 2.08 -19.98 13.14
C ASP A 150 1.64 -18.53 13.37
N VAL A 151 0.62 -18.09 12.64
CA VAL A 151 -0.20 -16.97 13.12
C VAL A 151 -1.27 -17.54 14.02
N GLY A 152 -1.04 -17.48 15.33
CA GLY A 152 -2.06 -17.81 16.32
C GLY A 152 -3.33 -16.97 16.12
N GLY A 153 -4.44 -17.64 15.80
CA GLY A 153 -5.79 -17.06 15.77
C GLY A 153 -6.36 -16.88 14.36
N THR A 154 -7.43 -17.65 14.07
CA THR A 154 -8.48 -17.55 13.02
C THR A 154 -8.13 -17.11 11.58
N GLN A 155 -6.93 -16.63 11.28
CA GLN A 155 -6.52 -16.21 9.95
C GLN A 155 -5.97 -17.41 9.19
N LYS A 156 -6.62 -17.71 8.06
CA LYS A 156 -6.24 -18.82 7.20
C LYS A 156 -4.93 -18.48 6.49
N GLU A 157 -4.06 -19.47 6.31
CA GLU A 157 -2.95 -19.36 5.34
C GLU A 157 -3.51 -19.09 3.94
N SER A 158 -2.78 -18.33 3.13
CA SER A 158 -3.27 -17.85 1.83
C SER A 158 -3.98 -18.91 0.97
N PRO A 159 -5.01 -18.52 0.22
CA PRO A 159 -5.81 -19.45 -0.57
C PRO A 159 -5.04 -19.91 -1.82
N LYS A 160 -5.15 -21.20 -2.14
CA LYS A 160 -4.62 -21.79 -3.39
C LYS A 160 -5.66 -21.62 -4.51
N GLY A 161 -5.29 -21.04 -5.66
CA GLY A 161 -6.18 -21.06 -6.84
C GLY A 161 -6.09 -19.88 -7.83
N GLY A 162 -5.37 -18.79 -7.53
CA GLY A 162 -5.20 -17.64 -8.44
C GLY A 162 -4.24 -17.89 -9.62
N PRO A 163 -3.81 -16.90 -10.42
CA PRO A 163 -2.75 -17.06 -11.43
C PRO A 163 -1.34 -17.26 -10.83
N ARG A 164 -0.41 -17.94 -11.54
CA ARG A 164 0.86 -18.55 -11.01
C ARG A 164 1.95 -17.54 -10.59
N SER A 165 1.63 -16.25 -10.64
CA SER A 165 2.33 -15.05 -10.19
C SER A 165 1.55 -13.92 -10.87
N GLY A 166 1.20 -12.86 -10.14
CA GLY A 166 0.49 -11.73 -10.76
C GLY A 166 1.36 -11.14 -11.86
N VAL A 167 0.89 -11.18 -13.12
CA VAL A 167 1.61 -10.59 -14.27
C VAL A 167 1.87 -9.11 -14.03
N SER A 168 0.96 -8.43 -13.32
CA SER A 168 1.10 -7.05 -12.87
C SER A 168 2.35 -6.83 -12.02
N GLY A 169 2.54 -7.66 -10.99
CA GLY A 169 3.67 -7.53 -10.07
C GLY A 169 5.03 -7.76 -10.74
N LYS A 170 5.11 -8.78 -11.61
CA LYS A 170 6.31 -9.03 -12.41
C LYS A 170 6.65 -7.87 -13.34
N ARG A 171 5.65 -7.25 -13.98
CA ARG A 171 5.87 -6.09 -14.86
C ARG A 171 6.35 -4.89 -14.07
N PHE A 172 5.70 -4.59 -12.94
CA PHE A 172 6.08 -3.47 -12.07
C PHE A 172 7.53 -3.60 -11.59
N TRP A 173 7.88 -4.72 -10.97
CA TRP A 173 9.24 -4.88 -10.44
C TRP A 173 10.30 -5.05 -11.53
N LYS A 174 9.95 -5.62 -12.70
CA LYS A 174 10.86 -5.61 -13.85
C LYS A 174 11.16 -4.19 -14.32
N LEU A 175 10.16 -3.30 -14.36
CA LEU A 175 10.35 -1.91 -14.71
C LEU A 175 11.24 -1.20 -13.68
N CYS A 176 10.94 -1.33 -12.38
CA CYS A 176 11.76 -0.73 -11.33
C CYS A 176 13.22 -1.21 -11.39
N LYS A 177 13.46 -2.51 -11.58
CA LYS A 177 14.81 -3.08 -11.79
C LYS A 177 15.52 -2.50 -13.01
N GLY A 178 14.79 -2.29 -14.10
CA GLY A 178 15.34 -1.76 -15.34
C GLY A 178 15.68 -0.28 -15.28
N LEU A 179 14.96 0.49 -14.47
CA LEU A 179 15.20 1.93 -14.26
C LEU A 179 16.16 2.21 -13.11
N CYS A 180 16.19 1.33 -12.11
CA CYS A 180 16.96 1.46 -10.89
C CYS A 180 17.74 0.17 -10.65
N ASP A 181 19.04 0.19 -10.94
CA ASP A 181 19.90 -1.02 -10.88
C ASP A 181 19.81 -1.74 -9.52
N THR A 182 19.68 -0.98 -8.44
CA THR A 182 19.57 -1.51 -7.07
C THR A 182 18.25 -1.05 -6.43
N PRO A 183 17.68 -1.83 -5.49
CA PRO A 183 16.48 -1.43 -4.78
C PRO A 183 16.68 -0.12 -4.00
N GLU A 184 17.87 0.15 -3.45
CA GLU A 184 18.16 1.39 -2.71
C GLU A 184 17.96 2.63 -3.57
N LYS A 185 18.33 2.58 -4.86
CA LYS A 185 18.11 3.70 -5.79
C LYS A 185 16.62 4.00 -5.97
N PHE A 186 15.80 2.96 -6.08
CA PHE A 186 14.34 3.13 -6.17
C PHE A 186 13.78 3.66 -4.84
N PHE A 187 14.15 3.01 -3.74
CA PHE A 187 13.60 3.31 -2.41
C PHE A 187 14.18 4.57 -1.77
N ASP A 188 15.16 5.25 -2.36
CA ASP A 188 15.66 6.54 -1.86
C ASP A 188 14.54 7.60 -1.80
N LYS A 189 13.74 7.68 -2.86
CA LYS A 189 12.62 8.65 -2.97
C LYS A 189 11.26 7.99 -3.09
N CYS A 190 11.19 6.75 -3.53
CA CYS A 190 9.94 6.07 -3.80
C CYS A 190 9.61 5.07 -2.70
N PHE A 191 8.33 4.81 -2.49
CA PHE A 191 7.86 3.64 -1.78
C PHE A 191 6.65 3.04 -2.48
N VAL A 192 6.32 1.79 -2.19
CA VAL A 192 5.15 1.12 -2.75
C VAL A 192 4.31 0.52 -1.64
N TYR A 193 3.00 0.69 -1.73
CA TYR A 193 2.03 0.15 -0.79
C TYR A 193 0.74 -0.24 -1.49
N ASP A 194 -0.02 -1.17 -0.90
CA ASP A 194 -1.40 -1.44 -1.31
C ASP A 194 -2.34 -0.71 -0.35
N TYR A 195 -3.34 0.01 -0.88
CA TYR A 195 -4.30 0.78 -0.10
C TYR A 195 -5.03 -0.06 0.95
N CYS A 196 -5.46 -1.26 0.58
CA CYS A 196 -5.98 -2.24 1.51
C CYS A 196 -5.11 -3.49 1.53
N PRO A 197 -4.73 -3.99 2.71
CA PRO A 197 -3.93 -5.21 2.80
C PRO A 197 -4.76 -6.48 2.57
N LEU A 198 -6.10 -6.43 2.50
CA LEU A 198 -6.95 -7.62 2.51
C LEU A 198 -7.14 -8.23 1.13
N ILE A 199 -7.21 -9.57 1.11
CA ILE A 199 -7.67 -10.38 -0.03
C ILE A 199 -9.05 -10.91 0.31
N PHE A 200 -10.01 -10.72 -0.58
CA PHE A 200 -11.39 -11.14 -0.39
C PHE A 200 -11.76 -12.23 -1.38
N LEU A 201 -12.20 -13.38 -0.88
CA LEU A 201 -12.68 -14.48 -1.70
C LEU A 201 -14.14 -14.81 -1.35
N GLY A 202 -14.89 -15.16 -2.38
CA GLY A 202 -16.26 -15.63 -2.27
C GLY A 202 -16.33 -17.13 -2.40
N GLU A 203 -17.50 -17.62 -2.81
CA GLU A 203 -17.72 -19.05 -3.01
C GLU A 203 -16.71 -19.65 -3.99
N ASN A 204 -16.24 -20.88 -3.69
CA ASN A 204 -15.24 -21.61 -4.47
C ASN A 204 -13.90 -20.88 -4.67
N GLY A 205 -13.56 -19.93 -3.79
CA GLY A 205 -12.31 -19.19 -3.83
C GLY A 205 -12.25 -18.15 -4.97
N LYS A 206 -13.39 -17.77 -5.54
CA LYS A 206 -13.48 -16.71 -6.55
C LYS A 206 -13.08 -15.37 -5.93
N ASN A 207 -12.25 -14.59 -6.62
CA ASN A 207 -11.92 -13.23 -6.19
C ASN A 207 -13.19 -12.38 -6.07
N VAL A 208 -13.37 -11.71 -4.92
CA VAL A 208 -14.41 -10.70 -4.73
C VAL A 208 -13.76 -9.35 -4.94
N THR A 209 -14.25 -8.62 -5.95
CA THR A 209 -13.78 -7.27 -6.25
C THR A 209 -14.60 -6.23 -5.50
N PRO A 210 -14.08 -5.01 -5.34
CA PRO A 210 -14.86 -3.84 -4.92
C PRO A 210 -16.27 -3.74 -5.53
N SER A 211 -16.40 -3.98 -6.83
CA SER A 211 -17.71 -3.91 -7.51
C SER A 211 -18.71 -4.97 -7.05
N ASP A 212 -18.24 -6.09 -6.50
CA ASP A 212 -19.09 -7.18 -6.02
C ASP A 212 -19.53 -7.00 -4.55
N MET A 213 -18.94 -6.05 -3.82
CA MET A 213 -19.20 -5.85 -2.39
C MET A 213 -20.38 -4.92 -2.12
N LYS A 214 -21.07 -5.16 -1.00
CA LYS A 214 -22.09 -4.27 -0.44
C LYS A 214 -21.48 -2.91 -0.08
N ALA A 215 -22.24 -1.83 -0.27
CA ALA A 215 -21.76 -0.46 -0.06
C ALA A 215 -21.29 -0.22 1.38
N ASP A 216 -22.00 -0.70 2.39
CA ASP A 216 -21.64 -0.47 3.80
C ASP A 216 -20.29 -1.10 4.15
N MET A 217 -20.06 -2.34 3.70
CA MET A 217 -18.78 -3.04 3.88
C MET A 217 -17.63 -2.29 3.23
N LYS A 218 -17.84 -1.78 2.01
CA LYS A 218 -16.86 -0.93 1.33
C LYS A 218 -16.55 0.34 2.09
N ASN A 219 -17.59 1.03 2.56
CA ASN A 219 -17.42 2.27 3.30
C ASN A 219 -16.65 2.05 4.61
N GLU A 220 -16.89 0.94 5.32
CA GLU A 220 -16.12 0.57 6.50
C GLU A 220 -14.64 0.28 6.18
N ILE A 221 -14.36 -0.49 5.12
CA ILE A 221 -12.99 -0.77 4.67
C ILE A 221 -12.28 0.52 4.28
N ASN A 222 -12.93 1.35 3.45
CA ASN A 222 -12.37 2.59 2.96
C ASN A 222 -12.09 3.57 4.09
N GLY A 223 -12.97 3.68 5.09
CA GLY A 223 -12.73 4.53 6.25
C GLY A 223 -11.43 4.17 6.98
N VAL A 224 -11.21 2.89 7.25
CA VAL A 224 -9.98 2.42 7.91
C VAL A 224 -8.74 2.62 7.04
N CYS A 225 -8.82 2.27 5.75
CA CYS A 225 -7.71 2.42 4.81
C CYS A 225 -7.36 3.88 4.53
N ASP A 226 -8.35 4.77 4.46
CA ASP A 226 -8.18 6.21 4.31
C ASP A 226 -7.47 6.83 5.52
N ASP A 227 -7.91 6.48 6.74
CA ASP A 227 -7.30 6.94 7.98
C ASP A 227 -5.83 6.56 8.05
N PHE A 228 -5.53 5.29 7.77
CA PHE A 228 -4.15 4.80 7.67
C PHE A 228 -3.34 5.55 6.60
N LEU A 229 -3.88 5.70 5.39
CA LEU A 229 -3.14 6.32 4.29
C LEU A 229 -2.83 7.80 4.55
N ARG A 230 -3.76 8.56 5.15
CA ARG A 230 -3.50 9.95 5.54
C ARG A 230 -2.36 10.04 6.56
N LEU A 231 -2.31 9.12 7.53
CA LEU A 231 -1.23 9.07 8.51
C LEU A 231 0.10 8.67 7.85
N LEU A 232 0.08 7.72 6.93
CA LEU A 232 1.27 7.27 6.19
C LEU A 232 1.85 8.39 5.33
N ILE A 233 1.00 9.10 4.56
CA ILE A 233 1.41 10.23 3.72
C ILE A 233 2.11 11.31 4.55
N ARG A 234 1.55 11.63 5.72
CA ARG A 234 2.14 12.61 6.65
C ARG A 234 3.45 12.12 7.25
N LEU A 235 3.51 10.85 7.67
CA LEU A 235 4.70 10.25 8.26
C LEU A 235 5.88 10.23 7.27
N LEU A 236 5.60 9.94 6.01
CA LEU A 236 6.61 9.84 4.96
C LEU A 236 6.88 11.16 4.23
N ASP A 237 6.12 12.22 4.51
CA ASP A 237 6.19 13.51 3.79
C ASP A 237 6.04 13.34 2.26
N VAL A 238 5.08 12.51 1.85
CA VAL A 238 4.79 12.24 0.43
C VAL A 238 4.35 13.53 -0.28
N LYS A 239 4.78 13.69 -1.53
CA LYS A 239 4.40 14.82 -2.41
C LYS A 239 3.59 14.35 -3.61
N VAL A 240 3.90 13.15 -4.12
CA VAL A 240 3.25 12.57 -5.29
C VAL A 240 2.73 11.18 -4.95
N VAL A 241 1.46 10.91 -5.27
CA VAL A 241 0.87 9.57 -5.23
C VAL A 241 0.66 9.08 -6.66
N VAL A 242 1.25 7.94 -6.99
CA VAL A 242 1.11 7.30 -8.31
C VAL A 242 0.20 6.08 -8.17
N ASN A 243 -1.01 6.18 -8.70
CA ASN A 243 -2.00 5.11 -8.65
C ASN A 243 -1.68 4.02 -9.69
N LEU A 244 -1.43 2.81 -9.19
CA LEU A 244 -1.20 1.62 -9.99
C LEU A 244 -2.55 0.98 -10.36
N GLY A 245 -3.13 1.48 -11.45
CA GLY A 245 -4.42 1.05 -11.99
C GLY A 245 -5.52 2.10 -11.82
N ASN A 246 -6.66 1.86 -12.46
CA ASN A 246 -7.83 2.75 -12.37
C ASN A 246 -8.79 2.24 -11.29
N TRP A 247 -8.49 2.57 -10.04
CA TRP A 247 -9.32 2.23 -8.89
C TRP A 247 -9.41 3.45 -7.97
N TYR A 248 -10.60 3.72 -7.45
CA TYR A 248 -10.89 4.95 -6.72
C TYR A 248 -11.07 4.74 -5.22
N CYS A 249 -11.48 3.52 -4.82
CA CYS A 249 -11.65 2.99 -3.47
C CYS A 249 -12.04 1.49 -3.59
N ILE A 250 -12.06 0.75 -2.48
CA ILE A 250 -12.57 -0.63 -2.41
C ILE A 250 -14.08 -0.67 -2.26
#